data_AF-A0A7D7VP54-F1
#
_entry.id   AF-A0A7D7VP54-F1
#
_cell.length_a   1.000
_cell.length_b   1.000
_cell.length_c   1.000
_cell.angle_alpha   90.00
_cell.angle_beta   90.00
_cell.angle_gamma   90.00
#
_symmetry.space_group_name_H-M   'P 1'
#
loop_
_entity.id
_entity.type
_entity.pdbx_description
1 polymer ?
#
loop_
_entity_poly.entity_id
_entity_poly.type
_entity_poly.pdbx_seq_one_letter_code
_entity_poly.pdbx_strand_id
1 'polypeptide(L)'
;MDFLNEFNKIMDESAYFSVLFLLSFLLLLPLLLFNIIFIRRIRKEEEKKRNLQLQHKKKVLKTSIVTQEKERKRIASDLHDHLIAQLHRAKLINRNTAVNEVLSESIAVARHISHDLSPPLLTQTSVKELFVDFLKPFQEKYINNYLVSFKQRRIY
;
A
#
# COMPACT_ATOMS: atom_id res chain seq x y z
N MET A 1 -54.99 -9.97 -63.70
CA MET A 1 -55.53 -10.10 -62.33
C MET A 1 -54.55 -10.81 -61.40
N ASP A 2 -53.84 -11.84 -61.85
CA ASP A 2 -52.90 -12.61 -61.01
C ASP A 2 -51.70 -11.81 -60.47
N PHE A 3 -51.11 -10.91 -61.27
CA PHE A 3 -49.98 -10.07 -60.84
C PHE A 3 -50.33 -9.10 -59.69
N LEU A 4 -51.54 -8.53 -59.69
CA LEU A 4 -51.98 -7.61 -58.62
C LEU A 4 -52.24 -8.35 -57.31
N ASN A 5 -52.74 -9.58 -57.38
CA ASN A 5 -52.93 -10.43 -56.21
C ASN A 5 -51.59 -10.90 -55.63
N GLU A 6 -50.63 -11.23 -56.48
CA GLU A 6 -49.28 -11.61 -56.06
C GLU A 6 -48.53 -10.41 -55.44
N PHE A 7 -48.65 -9.22 -56.02
CA PHE A 7 -48.06 -8.00 -55.47
C PHE A 7 -48.65 -7.60 -54.11
N ASN A 8 -49.98 -7.68 -53.95
CA ASN A 8 -50.63 -7.41 -52.67
C ASN A 8 -50.23 -8.42 -51.59
N LYS A 9 -50.09 -9.70 -51.95
CA LYS A 9 -49.62 -10.74 -51.02
C LYS A 9 -48.20 -10.46 -50.53
N ILE A 10 -47.30 -10.05 -51.42
CA ILE A 10 -45.91 -9.70 -51.07
C ILE A 10 -45.88 -8.44 -50.17
N MET A 11 -46.72 -7.44 -50.46
CA MET A 11 -46.86 -6.24 -49.65
C MET A 11 -47.34 -6.56 -48.23
N ASP A 12 -48.34 -7.42 -48.07
CA ASP A 12 -48.86 -7.84 -46.75
C ASP A 12 -47.83 -8.64 -45.93
N GLU A 13 -47.08 -9.54 -46.56
CA GLU A 13 -46.01 -10.27 -45.87
C GLU A 13 -44.91 -9.33 -45.36
N SER A 14 -44.50 -8.33 -46.17
CA SER A 14 -43.51 -7.33 -45.76
C SER A 14 -44.01 -6.43 -44.61
N ALA A 15 -45.31 -6.10 -44.61
CA ALA A 15 -45.94 -5.34 -43.53
C ALA A 15 -45.90 -6.11 -42.20
N TYR A 16 -46.17 -7.41 -42.22
CA TYR A 16 -46.10 -8.26 -41.03
C TYR A 16 -44.70 -8.29 -40.40
N PHE A 17 -43.64 -8.45 -41.22
CA PHE A 17 -42.25 -8.40 -40.73
C PHE A 17 -41.90 -7.04 -40.12
N SER A 18 -42.36 -5.94 -40.72
CA SER A 18 -42.09 -4.60 -40.21
C SER A 18 -42.72 -4.36 -38.83
N VAL A 19 -43.96 -4.81 -38.62
CA VAL A 19 -44.67 -4.72 -37.33
C VAL A 19 -43.95 -5.55 -36.27
N LEU A 20 -43.55 -6.79 -36.61
CA LEU A 20 -42.88 -7.69 -35.68
C LEU A 20 -41.49 -7.15 -35.26
N PHE A 21 -40.75 -6.55 -36.19
CA PHE A 21 -39.49 -5.87 -35.91
C PHE A 21 -39.69 -4.67 -34.97
N LEU A 22 -40.69 -3.83 -35.23
CA LEU A 22 -40.98 -2.64 -34.42
C LEU A 22 -41.38 -3.03 -32.99
N LEU A 23 -42.16 -4.10 -32.83
CA LEU A 23 -42.59 -4.63 -31.54
C LEU A 23 -41.41 -5.22 -30.75
N SER A 24 -40.50 -5.94 -31.43
CA SER A 24 -39.25 -6.43 -30.84
C SER A 24 -38.33 -5.29 -30.40
N PHE A 25 -38.18 -4.25 -31.23
CA PHE A 25 -37.38 -3.07 -30.92
C PHE A 25 -37.93 -2.29 -29.74
N LEU A 26 -39.26 -2.13 -29.66
CA LEU A 26 -39.94 -1.45 -28.56
C LEU A 26 -39.71 -2.15 -27.22
N LEU A 27 -39.57 -3.48 -27.20
CA LEU A 27 -39.26 -4.25 -26.00
C LEU A 27 -37.76 -4.25 -25.68
N LEU A 28 -36.89 -4.51 -26.66
CA LEU A 28 -35.46 -4.74 -26.43
C LEU A 28 -34.71 -3.45 -26.11
N LEU A 29 -35.03 -2.34 -26.78
CA LEU A 29 -34.29 -1.09 -26.63
C LEU A 29 -34.35 -0.50 -25.21
N PRO A 30 -35.53 -0.37 -24.55
CA PRO A 30 -35.58 0.12 -23.18
C PRO A 30 -34.87 -0.82 -22.20
N LEU A 31 -34.91 -2.13 -22.42
CA LEU A 31 -34.18 -3.11 -21.62
C LEU A 31 -32.65 -2.90 -21.71
N LEU A 32 -32.13 -2.65 -22.91
CA LEU A 32 -30.70 -2.34 -23.12
C LEU A 32 -30.31 -1.02 -22.44
N LEU A 33 -31.10 0.04 -22.64
CA LEU A 33 -30.83 1.34 -22.01
C LEU A 33 -30.87 1.26 -20.48
N PHE A 34 -31.88 0.57 -19.93
CA PHE A 34 -32.00 0.35 -18.49
C PHE A 34 -30.77 -0.37 -17.93
N ASN A 35 -30.31 -1.43 -18.59
CA ASN A 35 -29.09 -2.15 -18.19
C ASN A 35 -27.86 -1.23 -18.17
N ILE A 36 -27.66 -0.42 -19.21
CA ILE A 36 -26.52 0.51 -19.28
C ILE A 36 -26.56 1.52 -18.12
N ILE A 37 -27.73 2.10 -17.84
CA ILE A 37 -27.91 3.07 -16.74
C ILE A 37 -27.67 2.38 -15.40
N PHE A 38 -28.20 1.18 -15.21
CA PHE A 38 -28.08 0.41 -13.98
C PHE A 38 -26.63 0.02 -13.68
N ILE A 39 -25.91 -0.53 -14.67
CA ILE A 39 -24.48 -0.87 -14.53
C ILE A 39 -23.66 0.38 -14.21
N ARG A 40 -23.93 1.52 -14.88
CA ARG A 40 -23.26 2.78 -14.58
C ARG A 40 -23.51 3.24 -13.15
N ARG A 41 -24.73 3.10 -12.64
CA ARG A 41 -25.07 3.43 -11.26
C ARG A 41 -24.30 2.56 -10.26
N ILE A 42 -24.29 1.24 -10.46
CA ILE A 42 -23.56 0.31 -9.59
C ILE A 42 -22.08 0.63 -9.58
N ARG A 43 -21.46 0.81 -10.76
CA ARG A 43 -20.03 1.14 -10.86
C ARG A 43 -19.67 2.42 -10.10
N LYS A 44 -20.51 3.46 -10.19
CA LYS A 44 -20.30 4.70 -9.41
C LYS A 44 -20.37 4.46 -7.90
N GLU A 45 -21.32 3.67 -7.44
CA GLU A 45 -21.43 3.34 -6.00
C GLU A 45 -20.27 2.47 -5.52
N GLU A 46 -19.81 1.51 -6.32
CA GLU A 46 -18.62 0.74 -6.03
C GLU A 46 -17.35 1.60 -5.98
N GLU A 47 -17.20 2.55 -6.91
CA GLU A 47 -16.08 3.49 -6.92
C GLU A 47 -16.08 4.37 -5.67
N LYS A 48 -17.24 4.92 -5.28
CA LYS A 48 -17.39 5.67 -4.02
C LYS A 48 -17.01 4.80 -2.83
N LYS A 49 -17.50 3.56 -2.76
CA LYS A 49 -17.19 2.62 -1.67
C LYS A 49 -15.69 2.30 -1.63
N ARG A 50 -15.06 2.02 -2.77
CA ARG A 50 -13.61 1.79 -2.87
C ARG A 50 -12.82 3.00 -2.39
N ASN A 51 -13.21 4.21 -2.79
CA ASN A 51 -12.56 5.44 -2.38
C ASN A 51 -12.69 5.69 -0.87
N LEU A 52 -13.87 5.49 -0.29
CA LEU A 52 -14.07 5.58 1.17
C LEU A 52 -13.21 4.56 1.92
N GLN A 53 -13.16 3.31 1.46
CA GLN A 53 -12.30 2.28 2.04
C GLN A 53 -10.82 2.66 1.93
N LEU A 54 -10.37 3.19 0.80
CA LEU A 54 -8.99 3.65 0.60
C LEU A 54 -8.67 4.81 1.54
N GLN A 55 -9.56 5.80 1.67
CA GLN A 55 -9.37 6.92 2.60
C GLN A 55 -9.30 6.43 4.05
N HIS A 56 -10.16 5.50 4.45
CA HIS A 56 -10.14 4.93 5.78
C HIS A 56 -8.84 4.16 6.04
N LYS A 57 -8.40 3.28 5.12
CA LYS A 57 -7.12 2.57 5.21
C LYS A 57 -5.94 3.53 5.34
N LYS A 58 -5.91 4.60 4.53
CA LYS A 58 -4.88 5.66 4.62
C LYS A 58 -4.90 6.35 5.97
N LYS A 59 -6.08 6.68 6.51
CA LYS A 59 -6.23 7.32 7.81
C LYS A 59 -5.70 6.43 8.93
N VAL A 60 -6.09 5.15 8.95
CA VAL A 60 -5.62 4.17 9.93
C VAL A 60 -4.10 4.02 9.84
N LEU A 61 -3.55 3.83 8.64
CA LEU A 61 -2.10 3.71 8.44
C LEU A 61 -1.36 4.95 8.96
N LYS A 62 -1.84 6.16 8.62
CA LYS A 62 -1.23 7.41 9.07
C LYS A 62 -1.25 7.52 10.59
N THR A 63 -2.38 7.23 11.22
CA THR A 63 -2.51 7.26 12.68
C THR A 63 -1.59 6.23 13.32
N SER A 64 -1.53 5.00 12.80
CA SER A 64 -0.65 3.95 13.31
C SER A 64 0.82 4.35 13.24
N ILE A 65 1.27 4.90 12.10
CA ILE A 65 2.65 5.38 11.94
C ILE A 65 2.97 6.47 12.97
N VAL A 66 2.10 7.47 13.11
CA VAL A 66 2.33 8.57 14.07
C VAL A 66 2.37 8.06 15.50
N THR A 67 1.46 7.17 15.88
CA THR A 67 1.43 6.57 17.22
C THR A 67 2.67 5.71 17.47
N GLN A 68 3.06 4.88 16.50
CA GLN A 68 4.26 4.05 16.59
C GLN A 68 5.53 4.89 16.73
N GLU A 69 5.66 5.97 15.95
CA GLU A 69 6.81 6.87 16.02
C GLU A 69 6.89 7.56 17.38
N LYS A 70 5.75 8.05 17.89
CA LYS A 70 5.66 8.63 19.24
C LYS A 70 6.07 7.62 20.31
N GLU A 71 5.59 6.39 20.19
CA GLU A 71 5.89 5.33 21.15
C GLU A 71 7.35 4.89 21.07
N ARG A 72 7.93 4.81 19.87
CA ARG A 72 9.36 4.53 19.67
C ARG A 72 10.23 5.55 20.39
N LYS A 73 9.89 6.84 20.27
CA LYS A 73 10.57 7.94 20.97
C LYS A 73 10.38 7.87 22.49
N ARG A 74 9.16 7.55 22.95
CA ARG A 74 8.86 7.37 24.38
C ARG A 74 9.70 6.24 24.98
N ILE A 75 9.71 5.07 24.34
CA ILE A 75 10.49 3.91 24.79
C ILE A 75 11.99 4.22 24.79
N ALA A 76 12.51 4.89 23.76
CA ALA A 76 13.92 5.28 23.71
C ALA A 76 14.32 6.18 24.88
N SER A 77 13.48 7.18 25.22
CA SER A 77 13.67 8.07 26.37
C SER A 77 13.59 7.29 27.69
N ASP A 78 12.58 6.44 27.88
CA ASP A 78 12.43 5.64 29.10
C ASP A 78 13.64 4.71 29.30
N LEU A 79 14.15 4.10 28.23
CA LEU A 79 15.37 3.30 28.30
C LEU A 79 16.58 4.14 28.70
N HIS A 80 16.76 5.31 28.09
CA HIS A 80 17.90 6.19 28.36
C HIS A 80 17.86 6.77 29.79
N ASP A 81 16.73 7.34 30.19
CA ASP A 81 16.63 8.12 31.41
C ASP A 81 16.39 7.23 32.63
N HIS A 82 15.69 6.10 32.47
CA HIS A 82 15.32 5.23 33.59
C HIS A 82 16.17 3.97 33.64
N LEU A 83 16.20 3.16 32.58
CA LEU A 83 16.88 1.85 32.61
C LEU A 83 18.41 2.03 32.70
N ILE A 84 19.01 2.83 31.83
CA ILE A 84 20.46 3.07 31.84
C ILE A 84 20.89 3.74 33.15
N ALA A 85 20.11 4.71 33.66
CA ALA A 85 20.40 5.35 34.94
C ALA A 85 20.36 4.37 36.12
N GLN A 86 19.42 3.42 36.14
CA GLN A 86 19.35 2.36 37.15
C GLN A 86 20.53 1.40 37.06
N LEU A 87 20.92 0.97 35.86
CA LEU A 87 22.10 0.14 35.66
C LEU A 87 23.38 0.86 36.11
N HIS A 88 23.48 2.16 35.84
CA HIS A 88 24.62 2.97 36.29
C HIS A 88 24.68 3.08 37.81
N ARG A 89 23.53 3.25 38.48
CA ARG A 89 23.46 3.20 39.95
C ARG A 89 23.86 1.83 40.50
N ALA A 90 23.36 0.74 39.92
CA ALA A 90 23.72 -0.61 40.32
C ALA A 90 25.24 -0.87 40.19
N LYS A 91 25.86 -0.37 39.13
CA LYS A 91 27.31 -0.45 38.92
C LYS A 91 28.10 0.31 39.98
N LEU A 92 27.62 1.50 40.38
CA LEU A 92 28.30 2.33 41.39
C LEU A 92 28.28 1.72 42.80
N ILE A 93 27.21 1.02 43.16
CA ILE A 93 27.08 0.41 44.50
C ILE A 93 27.74 -0.98 44.58
N ASN A 94 28.01 -1.62 43.45
CA ASN A 94 28.55 -2.97 43.41
C ASN A 94 30.09 -2.96 43.43
N ARG A 95 30.67 -3.76 44.33
CA ARG A 95 32.13 -3.87 44.52
C ARG A 95 32.73 -5.05 43.75
N ASN A 96 31.91 -5.94 43.20
CA ASN A 96 32.38 -7.11 42.45
C ASN A 96 32.72 -6.69 41.01
N THR A 97 33.99 -6.86 40.63
CA THR A 97 34.52 -6.49 39.31
C THR A 97 33.87 -7.26 38.17
N ALA A 98 33.63 -8.57 38.34
CA ALA A 98 32.98 -9.40 37.33
C ALA A 98 31.53 -8.96 37.08
N VAL A 99 30.79 -8.57 38.13
CA VAL A 99 29.42 -8.06 37.97
C VAL A 99 29.42 -6.67 37.33
N ASN A 100 30.40 -5.83 37.65
CA ASN A 100 30.54 -4.51 37.02
C ASN A 100 30.88 -4.58 35.52
N GLU A 101 31.56 -5.63 35.07
CA GLU A 101 31.79 -5.90 33.65
C GLU A 101 30.48 -6.22 32.92
N VAL A 102 29.68 -7.15 33.46
CA VAL A 102 28.35 -7.50 32.92
C VAL A 102 27.40 -6.28 32.92
N LEU A 103 27.43 -5.46 33.97
CA LEU A 103 26.64 -4.22 34.01
C LEU A 103 27.11 -3.20 32.96
N SER A 104 28.41 -3.14 32.67
CA SER A 104 28.95 -2.26 31.64
C SER A 104 28.52 -2.68 30.24
N GLU A 105 28.55 -3.99 29.97
CA GLU A 105 28.03 -4.56 28.73
C GLU A 105 26.52 -4.30 28.60
N SER A 106 25.75 -4.53 29.67
CA SER A 106 24.31 -4.28 29.71
C SER A 106 23.97 -2.81 29.43
N ILE A 107 24.75 -1.87 29.98
CA ILE A 107 24.62 -0.44 29.69
C ILE A 107 24.92 -0.14 28.21
N ALA A 108 25.95 -0.76 27.64
CA ALA A 108 26.30 -0.58 26.23
C ALA A 108 25.18 -1.08 25.31
N VAL A 109 24.63 -2.27 25.59
CA VAL A 109 23.49 -2.85 24.86
C VAL A 109 22.24 -1.97 24.99
N ALA A 110 21.88 -1.56 26.20
CA ALA A 110 20.71 -0.71 26.42
C ALA A 110 20.84 0.66 25.70
N ARG A 111 22.06 1.23 25.66
CA ARG A 111 22.34 2.47 24.92
C ARG A 111 22.20 2.27 23.41
N HIS A 112 22.69 1.16 22.86
CA HIS A 112 22.53 0.83 21.45
C HIS A 112 21.05 0.70 21.08
N ILE A 113 20.26 -0.03 21.87
CA ILE A 113 18.82 -0.21 21.63
C ILE A 113 18.07 1.13 21.73
N SER A 114 18.37 1.96 22.74
CA SER A 114 17.77 3.30 22.87
C SER A 114 18.10 4.18 21.65
N HIS A 115 19.34 4.15 21.16
CA HIS A 115 19.75 4.87 19.97
C HIS A 115 19.07 4.35 18.70
N ASP A 116 18.91 3.03 18.54
CA ASP A 116 18.21 2.43 17.38
C ASP A 116 16.70 2.75 17.38
N LEU A 117 16.11 2.94 18.56
CA LEU A 117 14.71 3.37 18.73
C LEU A 117 14.54 4.88 18.57
N SER A 118 15.56 5.68 18.81
CA SER A 118 15.54 7.13 18.55
C SER A 118 16.76 7.54 17.74
N PRO A 119 16.90 7.05 16.49
CA PRO A 119 17.97 7.54 15.65
C PRO A 119 17.68 9.04 15.42
N PRO A 120 18.69 9.93 15.40
CA PRO A 120 18.53 11.40 15.37
C PRO A 120 17.80 11.99 14.13
N LEU A 121 17.10 11.16 13.38
CA LEU A 121 16.65 11.32 12.01
C LEU A 121 15.50 12.30 11.78
N LEU A 122 14.76 12.73 12.81
CA LEU A 122 13.57 13.57 12.61
C LEU A 122 13.72 15.04 13.02
N THR A 123 14.82 15.41 13.69
CA THR A 123 15.06 16.82 14.05
C THR A 123 16.25 17.44 13.33
N GLN A 124 17.16 16.64 12.77
CA GLN A 124 18.41 17.14 12.18
C GLN A 124 18.72 16.60 10.77
N THR A 125 17.95 15.63 10.26
CA THR A 125 18.23 15.00 8.95
C THR A 125 17.02 15.17 8.04
N SER A 126 17.25 15.64 6.82
CA SER A 126 16.16 15.80 5.86
C SER A 126 15.61 14.43 5.45
N VAL A 127 14.31 14.32 5.20
CA VAL A 127 13.67 13.07 4.72
C VAL A 127 14.39 12.53 3.47
N LYS A 128 14.92 13.42 2.63
CA LYS A 128 15.72 13.07 1.45
C LYS A 128 16.99 12.31 1.81
N GLU A 129 17.72 12.73 2.83
CA GLU A 129 18.95 12.06 3.29
C GLU A 129 18.65 10.69 3.92
N LEU A 130 17.57 10.58 4.70
CA LEU A 130 17.11 9.27 5.21
C LEU A 130 16.83 8.28 4.09
N PHE A 131 16.10 8.72 3.06
CA PHE A 131 15.76 7.86 1.93
C PHE A 131 17.01 7.46 1.14
N VAL A 132 17.96 8.37 0.95
CA VAL A 132 19.23 8.08 0.27
C VAL A 132 20.06 7.08 1.09
N ASP A 133 20.21 7.29 2.40
CA ASP A 133 20.98 6.39 3.26
C ASP A 133 20.32 5.02 3.43
N PHE A 134 18.98 4.96 3.47
CA PHE A 134 18.25 3.70 3.46
C PHE A 134 18.43 2.92 2.15
N LEU A 135 18.55 3.62 1.01
CA LEU A 135 18.69 2.99 -0.31
C LEU A 135 20.13 2.64 -0.68
N LYS A 136 21.14 3.24 -0.05
CA LYS A 136 22.57 2.96 -0.30
C LYS A 136 22.94 1.46 -0.20
N PRO A 137 22.56 0.72 0.87
CA PRO A 137 22.87 -0.71 0.97
C PRO A 137 22.21 -1.55 -0.14
N PHE A 138 21.03 -1.13 -0.61
CA PHE A 138 20.36 -1.77 -1.73
C PHE A 138 21.07 -1.46 -3.05
N GLN A 139 21.51 -0.22 -3.28
CA GLN A 139 22.25 0.14 -4.49
C GLN A 139 23.58 -0.62 -4.60
N GLU A 140 24.36 -0.72 -3.52
CA GLU A 140 25.63 -1.47 -3.55
C GLU A 140 25.42 -2.97 -3.80
N LYS A 141 24.39 -3.56 -3.20
CA LYS A 141 24.06 -4.98 -3.39
C LYS A 141 23.58 -5.30 -4.81
N TYR A 142 22.79 -4.41 -5.41
CA TYR A 142 22.31 -4.58 -6.79
C TYR A 142 23.42 -4.31 -7.82
N ILE A 143 24.26 -3.29 -7.64
CA ILE A 143 25.38 -2.99 -8.57
C ILE A 143 26.40 -4.14 -8.60
N ASN A 144 26.77 -4.69 -7.43
CA ASN A 144 27.71 -5.80 -7.38
C ASN A 144 27.18 -7.08 -8.03
N ASN A 145 25.88 -7.39 -7.88
CA ASN A 145 25.27 -8.55 -8.54
C ASN A 145 25.17 -8.38 -10.07
N TYR A 146 24.91 -7.16 -10.57
CA TYR A 146 24.90 -6.92 -12.01
C TYR A 146 26.31 -7.03 -12.62
N LEU A 147 27.35 -6.52 -11.95
CA LEU A 147 28.74 -6.64 -12.44
C LEU A 147 29.27 -8.08 -12.43
N VAL A 148 28.89 -8.89 -11.44
CA VAL A 148 29.25 -10.32 -11.40
C VAL A 148 28.56 -11.10 -12.54
N SER A 149 27.29 -10.80 -12.82
CA SER A 149 26.54 -11.46 -13.91
C SER A 149 27.07 -11.13 -15.32
N PHE A 150 27.64 -9.93 -15.52
CA PHE A 150 28.25 -9.54 -16.79
C PHE A 150 29.64 -10.15 -17.03
N LYS A 151 30.42 -10.40 -15.97
CA LYS A 151 31.73 -11.06 -16.10
C LYS A 151 31.59 -12.54 -16.49
N GLN A 152 30.50 -13.20 -16.09
CA GLN A 152 30.25 -14.62 -16.39
C GLN A 152 29.79 -14.88 -17.84
N ARG A 153 29.19 -13.90 -18.53
CA ARG A 153 28.75 -14.02 -19.94
C ARG A 153 29.84 -13.72 -20.98
N ARG A 154 31.04 -13.30 -20.56
CA ARG A 154 32.16 -12.98 -21.46
C ARG A 154 33.20 -14.10 -21.58
N ILE A 155 32.93 -15.26 -20.98
CA ILE A 155 33.72 -16.49 -21.10
C ILE A 155 32.82 -17.57 -21.69
N TYR A 156 32.35 -17.39 -22.92
CA TYR A 156 32.00 -18.42 -23.90
C TYR A 156 31.98 -17.77 -25.28
#